data_AF-A0A953UBF7-F1
#
_entry.id   AF-A0A953UBF7-F1
#
_cell.length_a   1.000
_cell.length_b   1.000
_cell.length_c   1.000
_cell.angle_alpha   90.00
_cell.angle_beta   90.00
_cell.angle_gamma   90.00
#
_symmetry.space_group_name_H-M   'P 1'
#
loop_
_entity.id
_entity.type
_entity.pdbx_description
1 polymer ?
#
loop_
_entity_poly.entity_id
_entity_poly.type
_entity_poly.pdbx_seq_one_letter_code
_entity_poly.pdbx_strand_id
1 'polypeptide(L)'
;MLIPPACREEVLGDLQEESAGLGKFLHTVVCVVISRVRRTSDPVVVLMEALALYTAFVVVASWIDRALLLDPAGLLALAAPPAAMIVTLMLVDAYNDPKRVSPYKPLAGVVAGAALAIAAGMPLLPRPVLLIATGFGALLMLPIRLTFPSERAQAAKIPADWQKLELFSLGRFAKGITAGVLFALLALIVFAAYDLRTR
;
A
#
# COMPACT_ATOMS: atom_id res chain seq x y z
N MET A 1 -11.19 21.44 5.67
CA MET A 1 -12.54 21.21 6.24
C MET A 1 -12.42 20.31 7.45
N LEU A 2 -12.54 20.90 8.64
CA LEU A 2 -12.55 20.26 9.95
C LEU A 2 -14.01 19.96 10.31
N ILE A 3 -14.47 18.74 10.08
CA ILE A 3 -15.70 18.25 10.71
C ILE A 3 -15.23 17.56 12.00
N PRO A 4 -15.62 18.05 13.19
CA PRO A 4 -15.31 17.35 14.43
C PRO A 4 -15.93 15.95 14.36
N PRO A 5 -15.27 14.91 14.90
CA PRO A 5 -15.87 13.59 14.95
C PRO A 5 -17.14 13.68 15.81
N ALA A 6 -18.31 13.65 15.17
CA ALA A 6 -19.57 13.52 15.86
C ALA A 6 -19.53 12.26 16.74
N CYS A 7 -20.13 12.36 17.93
CA CYS A 7 -20.21 11.27 18.89
C CYS A 7 -20.74 10.03 18.18
N ARG A 8 -19.96 8.94 18.25
CA ARG A 8 -20.15 7.70 17.49
C ARG A 8 -21.56 7.10 17.63
N GLU A 9 -22.24 7.42 18.73
CA GLU A 9 -23.56 6.89 19.08
C GLU A 9 -24.70 7.63 18.39
N GLU A 10 -24.60 8.96 18.23
CA GLU A 10 -25.64 9.77 17.56
C GLU A 10 -25.66 9.52 16.05
N VAL A 11 -24.48 9.37 15.43
CA VAL A 11 -24.37 9.15 13.97
C VAL A 11 -24.88 7.76 13.55
N LEU A 12 -24.72 6.74 14.39
CA LEU A 12 -25.19 5.39 14.09
C LEU A 12 -26.70 5.24 14.28
N GLY A 13 -27.28 5.94 15.27
CA GLY A 13 -28.74 6.00 15.46
C GLY A 13 -29.45 6.67 14.28
N ASP A 14 -28.94 7.82 13.84
CA ASP A 14 -29.52 8.59 12.74
C ASP A 14 -29.39 7.86 11.37
N LEU A 15 -28.26 7.19 11.14
CA LEU A 15 -28.05 6.36 9.94
C LEU A 15 -28.93 5.11 9.89
N GLN A 16 -29.31 4.56 11.05
CA GLN A 16 -30.18 3.39 11.11
C GLN A 16 -31.64 3.77 10.79
N GLU A 17 -32.08 4.96 11.19
CA GLU A 17 -33.43 5.46 10.89
C GLU A 17 -33.58 5.91 9.42
N GLU A 18 -32.51 6.41 8.79
CA GLU A 18 -32.56 6.93 7.41
C GLU A 18 -32.17 5.92 6.31
N SER A 19 -31.65 4.74 6.66
CA SER A 19 -31.15 3.74 5.70
C SER A 19 -32.23 2.80 5.14
N ALA A 20 -33.40 3.34 4.81
CA ALA A 20 -34.46 2.59 4.10
C ALA A 20 -34.09 2.22 2.65
N GLY A 21 -32.92 2.65 2.13
CA GLY A 21 -32.48 2.42 0.75
C GLY A 21 -31.05 1.88 0.64
N LEU A 22 -30.88 0.79 -0.12
CA LEU A 22 -29.60 0.08 -0.33
C LEU A 22 -28.48 1.00 -0.88
N GLY A 23 -28.83 1.99 -1.70
CA GLY A 23 -27.87 2.98 -2.22
C GLY A 23 -27.33 3.94 -1.16
N LYS A 24 -28.17 4.43 -0.24
CA LYS A 24 -27.73 5.29 0.87
C LYS A 24 -26.82 4.52 1.83
N PHE A 25 -27.15 3.26 2.10
CA PHE A 25 -26.33 2.37 2.93
C PHE A 25 -24.92 2.19 2.34
N LEU A 26 -24.81 1.86 1.04
CA LEU A 26 -23.51 1.69 0.37
C LEU A 26 -22.67 2.97 0.42
N HIS A 27 -23.28 4.13 0.17
CA HIS A 27 -22.58 5.41 0.23
C HIS A 27 -22.00 5.68 1.63
N THR A 28 -22.80 5.45 2.68
CA THR A 28 -22.36 5.59 4.07
C THR A 28 -21.18 4.67 4.40
N VAL A 29 -21.25 3.39 3.99
CA VAL A 29 -20.15 2.43 4.20
C VAL A 29 -18.87 2.92 3.52
N VAL A 30 -18.96 3.39 2.28
CA VAL A 30 -17.80 3.94 1.54
C VAL A 30 -17.24 5.18 2.25
N CYS A 31 -18.07 6.11 2.71
CA CYS A 31 -17.62 7.28 3.45
C CYS A 31 -16.90 6.92 4.76
N VAL A 32 -17.42 5.94 5.50
CA VAL A 32 -16.78 5.45 6.75
C VAL A 32 -15.42 4.82 6.45
N VAL A 33 -15.33 3.99 5.41
CA VAL A 33 -14.07 3.37 4.98
C VAL A 33 -13.05 4.44 4.58
N ILE A 34 -13.45 5.39 3.72
CA ILE A 34 -12.56 6.48 3.28
C ILE A 34 -12.09 7.32 4.46
N SER A 35 -13.00 7.67 5.39
CA SER A 35 -12.63 8.43 6.58
C SER A 35 -11.66 7.66 7.46
N ARG A 36 -11.77 6.33 7.54
CA ARG A 36 -10.87 5.51 8.34
C ARG A 36 -9.50 5.40 7.69
N VAL A 37 -9.45 5.08 6.39
CA VAL A 37 -8.21 5.04 5.60
C VAL A 37 -7.45 6.35 5.70
N ARG A 38 -8.13 7.49 5.56
CA ARG A 38 -7.50 8.82 5.68
C ARG A 38 -6.88 9.07 7.06
N ARG A 39 -7.39 8.45 8.13
CA ARG A 39 -6.86 8.60 9.49
C ARG A 39 -5.74 7.61 9.82
N THR A 40 -5.70 6.48 9.12
CA THR A 40 -4.75 5.39 9.42
C THR A 40 -3.56 5.34 8.46
N SER A 41 -3.72 5.84 7.24
CA SER A 41 -2.70 5.79 6.21
C SER A 41 -2.00 7.13 6.08
N ASP A 42 -0.67 7.13 6.27
CA ASP A 42 0.16 8.27 5.92
C ASP A 42 0.23 8.40 4.38
N PRO A 43 -0.21 9.53 3.79
CA PRO A 43 -0.22 9.70 2.35
C PRO A 43 1.17 9.56 1.71
N VAL A 44 2.24 9.90 2.43
CA VAL A 44 3.61 9.77 1.92
C VAL A 44 4.01 8.30 1.83
N VAL A 45 3.69 7.50 2.85
CA VAL A 45 3.96 6.06 2.85
C VAL A 45 3.17 5.37 1.75
N VAL A 46 1.88 5.68 1.61
CA VAL A 46 1.03 5.18 0.53
C VAL A 46 1.61 5.51 -0.85
N LEU A 47 2.09 6.75 -1.04
CA LEU A 47 2.67 7.17 -2.31
C LEU A 47 3.98 6.41 -2.61
N MET A 48 4.85 6.23 -1.60
CA MET A 48 6.06 5.42 -1.75
C MET A 48 5.72 3.98 -2.12
N GLU A 49 4.69 3.39 -1.50
CA GLU A 49 4.21 2.06 -1.82
C GLU A 49 3.69 1.99 -3.26
N ALA A 50 2.81 2.93 -3.64
CA ALA A 50 2.25 2.98 -4.99
C ALA A 50 3.35 3.10 -6.06
N LEU A 51 4.36 3.95 -5.83
CA LEU A 51 5.49 4.10 -6.74
C LEU A 51 6.37 2.83 -6.78
N ALA A 52 6.66 2.21 -5.65
CA ALA A 52 7.46 0.99 -5.60
C ALA A 52 6.77 -0.17 -6.34
N LEU A 53 5.45 -0.33 -6.16
CA LEU A 53 4.69 -1.35 -6.88
C LEU A 53 4.59 -1.04 -8.37
N TYR A 54 4.23 0.20 -8.73
CA TYR A 54 4.09 0.56 -10.13
C TYR A 54 5.41 0.42 -10.89
N THR A 55 6.53 0.86 -10.30
CA THR A 55 7.86 0.71 -10.91
C THR A 55 8.26 -0.75 -11.06
N ALA A 56 7.96 -1.62 -10.09
CA ALA A 56 8.16 -3.07 -10.22
C ALA A 56 7.44 -3.64 -11.46
N PHE A 57 6.17 -3.27 -11.66
CA PHE A 57 5.40 -3.69 -12.82
C PHE A 57 5.94 -3.15 -14.14
N VAL A 58 6.32 -1.87 -14.19
CA VAL A 58 6.91 -1.24 -15.39
C VAL A 58 8.23 -1.91 -15.77
N VAL A 59 9.12 -2.15 -14.79
CA VAL A 59 10.42 -2.80 -15.03
C VAL A 59 10.24 -4.21 -15.55
N VAL A 60 9.38 -5.01 -14.93
CA VAL A 60 9.12 -6.39 -15.38
C VAL A 60 8.45 -6.41 -16.76
N ALA A 61 7.48 -5.52 -17.01
CA ALA A 61 6.87 -5.38 -18.33
C ALA A 61 7.90 -4.97 -19.40
N SER A 62 8.81 -4.05 -19.08
CA SER A 62 9.87 -3.61 -20.01
C SER A 62 10.79 -4.76 -20.47
N TRP A 63 10.92 -5.80 -19.65
CA TRP A 63 11.75 -6.97 -19.89
C TRP A 63 11.04 -8.07 -20.66
N ILE A 64 9.79 -8.35 -20.31
CA ILE A 64 9.04 -9.50 -20.83
C ILE A 64 8.18 -9.11 -22.02
N ASP A 65 7.46 -7.98 -21.92
CA ASP A 65 6.49 -7.57 -22.93
C ASP A 65 6.42 -6.04 -23.02
N ARG A 66 7.34 -5.50 -23.82
CA ARG A 66 7.48 -4.06 -24.04
C ARG A 66 6.27 -3.44 -24.75
N ALA A 67 5.43 -4.24 -25.42
CA ALA A 67 4.24 -3.75 -26.10
C ALA A 67 3.22 -3.16 -25.11
N LEU A 68 3.14 -3.72 -23.89
CA LEU A 68 2.29 -3.20 -22.81
C LEU A 68 2.63 -1.76 -22.41
N LEU A 69 3.87 -1.31 -22.60
CA LEU A 69 4.31 0.05 -22.27
C LEU A 69 4.04 1.04 -23.39
N LEU A 70 3.87 0.56 -24.62
CA LEU A 70 3.61 1.39 -25.79
C LEU A 70 2.11 1.64 -26.00
N ASP A 71 1.28 0.69 -25.56
CA ASP A 71 -0.17 0.81 -25.61
C ASP A 71 -0.73 1.55 -24.38
N PRO A 72 -1.48 2.66 -24.55
CA PRO A 72 -2.16 3.33 -23.45
C PRO A 72 -3.08 2.41 -22.63
N ALA A 73 -3.75 1.45 -23.28
CA ALA A 73 -4.58 0.47 -22.58
C ALA A 73 -3.73 -0.51 -21.75
N GLY A 74 -2.56 -0.89 -22.28
CA GLY A 74 -1.55 -1.70 -21.59
C GLY A 74 -1.02 -1.02 -20.32
N LEU A 75 -0.75 0.29 -20.38
CA LEU A 75 -0.31 1.07 -19.21
C LEU A 75 -1.38 1.12 -18.11
N LEU A 76 -2.65 1.28 -18.50
CA LEU A 76 -3.77 1.27 -17.55
C LEU A 76 -3.99 -0.13 -16.95
N ALA A 77 -3.88 -1.18 -17.76
CA ALA A 77 -3.89 -2.57 -17.30
C ALA A 77 -2.74 -2.86 -16.31
N LEU A 78 -1.56 -2.26 -16.53
CA LEU A 78 -0.41 -2.40 -15.64
C LEU A 78 -0.63 -1.77 -14.26
N ALA A 79 -1.47 -0.73 -14.17
CA ALA A 79 -1.78 -0.03 -12.91
C ALA A 79 -2.82 -0.76 -12.05
N ALA A 80 -3.65 -1.64 -12.64
CA ALA A 80 -4.73 -2.30 -11.92
C ALA A 80 -4.25 -3.22 -10.77
N PRO A 81 -3.24 -4.11 -10.94
CA PRO A 81 -2.76 -4.93 -9.83
C PRO A 81 -2.10 -4.13 -8.70
N PRO A 82 -1.19 -3.15 -8.96
CA PRO A 82 -0.68 -2.26 -7.93
C PRO A 82 -1.80 -1.55 -7.16
N ALA A 83 -2.81 -1.02 -7.85
CA ALA A 83 -3.93 -0.35 -7.22
C ALA A 83 -4.72 -1.30 -6.30
N ALA A 84 -5.01 -2.53 -6.77
CA ALA A 84 -5.68 -3.54 -5.95
C ALA A 84 -4.87 -3.91 -4.69
N MET A 85 -3.55 -4.02 -4.82
CA MET A 85 -2.66 -4.27 -3.69
C MET A 85 -2.69 -3.14 -2.66
N ILE A 86 -2.56 -1.88 -3.11
CA ILE A 86 -2.62 -0.70 -2.24
C ILE A 86 -3.97 -0.60 -1.52
N VAL A 87 -5.08 -0.79 -2.23
CA VAL A 87 -6.42 -0.79 -1.62
C VAL A 87 -6.54 -1.86 -0.55
N THR A 88 -6.04 -3.07 -0.82
CA THR A 88 -6.06 -4.17 0.17
C THR A 88 -5.25 -3.80 1.40
N LEU A 89 -4.06 -3.27 1.21
CA LEU A 89 -3.18 -2.85 2.30
C LEU A 89 -3.81 -1.73 3.15
N MET A 90 -4.42 -0.73 2.51
CA MET A 90 -5.16 0.33 3.20
C MET A 90 -6.32 -0.21 4.02
N LEU A 91 -7.06 -1.18 3.50
CA LEU A 91 -8.14 -1.84 4.23
C LEU A 91 -7.60 -2.62 5.42
N VAL A 92 -6.53 -3.40 5.22
CA VAL A 92 -5.87 -4.13 6.32
C VAL A 92 -5.41 -3.17 7.43
N ASP A 93 -4.80 -2.04 7.07
CA ASP A 93 -4.41 -1.01 8.03
C ASP A 93 -5.61 -0.38 8.75
N ALA A 94 -6.68 -0.07 8.00
CA ALA A 94 -7.87 0.55 8.56
C ALA A 94 -8.58 -0.35 9.58
N TYR A 95 -8.55 -1.67 9.39
CA TYR A 95 -9.24 -2.64 10.24
C TYR A 95 -8.35 -3.37 11.24
N ASN A 96 -7.05 -3.08 11.27
CA ASN A 96 -6.14 -3.65 12.25
C ASN A 96 -6.46 -3.15 13.67
N ASP A 97 -6.61 -4.08 14.62
CA ASP A 97 -6.78 -3.76 16.03
C ASP A 97 -5.41 -3.40 16.64
N PRO A 98 -5.24 -2.15 17.17
CA PRO A 98 -3.98 -1.71 17.78
C PRO A 98 -3.65 -2.48 19.06
N LYS A 99 -4.62 -3.17 19.68
CA LYS A 99 -4.37 -3.91 20.94
C LYS A 99 -3.73 -5.27 20.74
N ARG A 100 -3.76 -5.81 19.51
CA ARG A 100 -3.24 -7.15 19.20
C ARG A 100 -2.09 -7.06 18.20
N VAL A 101 -0.99 -6.41 18.56
CA VAL A 101 0.16 -6.23 17.65
C VAL A 101 0.89 -7.56 17.49
N SER A 102 0.86 -8.14 16.30
CA SER A 102 1.65 -9.33 15.95
C SER A 102 2.68 -8.95 14.89
N PRO A 103 3.95 -9.38 15.02
CA PRO A 103 5.01 -9.03 14.07
C PRO A 103 4.77 -9.58 12.66
N TYR A 104 3.88 -10.56 12.49
CA TYR A 104 3.55 -11.16 11.20
C TYR A 104 2.40 -10.44 10.46
N LYS A 105 1.74 -9.46 11.09
CA LYS A 105 0.65 -8.71 10.46
C LYS A 105 1.03 -8.02 9.14
N PRO A 106 2.21 -7.38 9.01
CA PRO A 106 2.62 -6.78 7.75
C PRO A 106 2.71 -7.83 6.62
N LEU A 107 3.20 -9.02 6.95
CA LEU A 107 3.30 -10.13 5.99
C LEU A 107 1.91 -10.58 5.55
N ALA A 108 0.97 -10.75 6.47
CA ALA A 108 -0.40 -11.14 6.15
C ALA A 108 -1.08 -10.11 5.22
N GLY A 109 -0.88 -8.81 5.47
CA GLY A 109 -1.38 -7.75 4.61
C GLY A 109 -0.79 -7.79 3.20
N VAL A 110 0.53 -7.98 3.09
CA VAL A 110 1.22 -8.12 1.79
C VAL A 110 0.75 -9.36 1.04
N VAL A 111 0.56 -10.50 1.71
CA VAL A 111 0.06 -11.73 1.09
C VAL A 111 -1.38 -11.55 0.59
N ALA A 112 -2.26 -10.94 1.40
CA ALA A 112 -3.63 -10.65 0.98
C ALA A 112 -3.66 -9.68 -0.21
N GLY A 113 -2.84 -8.62 -0.17
CA GLY A 113 -2.73 -7.65 -1.26
C GLY A 113 -2.19 -8.28 -2.54
N ALA A 114 -1.19 -9.17 -2.45
CA ALA A 114 -0.66 -9.90 -3.60
C ALA A 114 -1.72 -10.83 -4.21
N ALA A 115 -2.50 -11.54 -3.38
CA ALA A 115 -3.58 -12.40 -3.87
C ALA A 115 -4.63 -11.60 -4.64
N LEU A 116 -5.04 -10.43 -4.13
CA LEU A 116 -5.99 -9.57 -4.83
C LEU A 116 -5.39 -8.96 -6.10
N ALA A 117 -4.12 -8.55 -6.07
CA ALA A 117 -3.42 -8.05 -7.25
C ALA A 117 -3.37 -9.11 -8.37
N ILE A 118 -3.08 -10.36 -8.04
CA ILE A 118 -3.11 -11.47 -8.99
C ILE A 118 -4.52 -11.65 -9.56
N ALA A 119 -5.55 -11.66 -8.71
CA ALA A 119 -6.93 -11.79 -9.17
C ALA A 119 -7.34 -10.64 -10.11
N ALA A 120 -6.97 -9.40 -9.77
CA ALA A 120 -7.28 -8.21 -10.57
C ALA A 120 -6.49 -8.17 -11.90
N GLY A 121 -5.24 -8.66 -11.90
CA GLY A 121 -4.37 -8.64 -13.07
C GLY A 121 -4.53 -9.82 -14.03
N MET A 122 -5.08 -10.94 -13.57
CA MET A 122 -5.21 -12.17 -14.37
C MET A 122 -5.93 -11.98 -15.72
N PRO A 123 -7.01 -11.18 -15.85
CA PRO A 123 -7.64 -10.96 -17.15
C PRO A 123 -6.96 -9.88 -17.99
N LEU A 124 -6.00 -9.12 -17.43
CA LEU A 124 -5.44 -7.90 -18.03
C LEU A 124 -4.01 -8.06 -18.51
N LEU A 125 -3.23 -8.95 -17.89
CA LEU A 125 -1.79 -9.02 -18.07
C LEU A 125 -1.30 -10.43 -18.42
N PRO A 126 -0.20 -10.56 -19.18
CA PRO A 126 0.50 -11.83 -19.33
C PRO A 126 0.87 -12.40 -17.95
N ARG A 127 0.55 -13.68 -17.74
CA ARG A 127 0.85 -14.42 -16.49
C ARG A 127 2.29 -14.25 -15.99
N PRO A 128 3.36 -14.30 -16.83
CA PRO A 128 4.72 -14.15 -16.32
C PRO A 128 4.98 -12.74 -15.78
N VAL A 129 4.47 -11.69 -16.47
CA VAL A 129 4.57 -10.30 -16.00
C VAL A 129 3.88 -10.15 -14.66
N LEU A 130 2.64 -10.64 -14.55
CA LEU A 130 1.84 -10.55 -13.33
C LEU A 130 2.51 -11.22 -12.13
N LEU A 131 2.94 -12.48 -12.27
CA LEU A 131 3.50 -13.24 -11.14
C LEU A 131 4.85 -12.67 -10.69
N ILE A 132 5.74 -12.35 -11.64
CA ILE A 132 7.08 -11.82 -11.32
C ILE A 132 6.96 -10.40 -10.74
N ALA A 133 6.16 -9.53 -11.35
CA ALA A 133 5.96 -8.17 -10.87
C ALA A 133 5.27 -8.13 -9.50
N THR A 134 4.28 -8.99 -9.26
CA THR A 134 3.64 -9.08 -7.95
C THR A 134 4.61 -9.60 -6.89
N GLY A 135 5.39 -10.63 -7.20
CA GLY A 135 6.41 -11.15 -6.29
C GLY A 135 7.48 -10.12 -5.94
N PHE A 136 8.01 -9.43 -6.96
CA PHE A 136 9.01 -8.38 -6.77
C PHE A 136 8.43 -7.16 -6.04
N GLY A 137 7.22 -6.75 -6.38
CA GLY A 137 6.49 -5.68 -5.72
C GLY A 137 6.22 -5.98 -4.23
N ALA A 138 5.78 -7.20 -3.92
CA ALA A 138 5.59 -7.65 -2.54
C ALA A 138 6.91 -7.66 -1.74
N LEU A 139 8.02 -8.05 -2.39
CA LEU A 139 9.34 -7.99 -1.78
C LEU A 139 9.76 -6.54 -1.47
N LEU A 140 9.44 -5.57 -2.33
CA LEU A 140 9.69 -4.15 -2.10
C LEU A 140 8.76 -3.52 -1.05
N MET A 141 7.53 -4.03 -0.90
CA MET A 141 6.59 -3.58 0.14
C MET A 141 7.07 -3.90 1.54
N LEU A 142 7.67 -5.08 1.74
CA LEU A 142 8.11 -5.55 3.05
C LEU A 142 9.02 -4.56 3.79
N PRO A 143 10.14 -4.06 3.19
CA PRO A 143 11.00 -3.10 3.86
C PRO A 143 10.28 -1.80 4.20
N ILE A 144 9.45 -1.27 3.30
CA ILE A 144 8.67 -0.05 3.53
C ILE A 144 7.78 -0.22 4.76
N ARG A 145 7.01 -1.31 4.81
CA ARG A 145 6.11 -1.66 5.92
C ARG A 145 6.83 -1.90 7.24
N LEU A 146 8.02 -2.49 7.19
CA LEU A 146 8.85 -2.71 8.39
C LEU A 146 9.47 -1.39 8.91
N THR A 147 9.79 -0.44 8.02
CA THR A 147 10.32 0.88 8.42
C THR A 147 9.26 1.84 8.91
N PHE A 148 8.07 1.81 8.30
CA PHE A 148 6.96 2.71 8.55
C PHE A 148 5.71 1.91 9.00
N PRO A 149 5.69 1.41 10.24
CA PRO A 149 4.51 0.73 10.77
C PRO A 149 3.32 1.70 10.83
N SER A 150 2.17 1.26 10.32
CA SER A 150 0.93 2.05 10.22
C SER A 150 0.37 2.49 11.58
N GLU A 151 0.79 1.85 12.68
CA GLU A 151 0.37 2.18 14.05
C GLU A 151 0.87 3.56 14.52
N ARG A 152 1.91 4.14 13.90
CA ARG A 152 2.45 5.46 14.27
C ARG A 152 1.50 6.63 14.03
N ALA A 153 0.61 6.54 13.03
CA ALA A 153 -0.31 7.64 12.71
C ALA A 153 -1.39 7.84 13.80
N GLN A 154 -1.76 6.80 14.53
CA GLN A 154 -2.72 6.89 15.65
C GLN A 154 -2.07 7.39 16.95
N ALA A 155 -0.74 7.24 17.09
CA ALA A 155 0.02 7.63 18.28
C ALA A 155 0.23 9.15 18.42
N ALA A 156 -0.16 9.96 17.43
CA ALA A 156 -0.07 11.43 17.50
C ALA A 156 -0.95 12.07 18.60
N LYS A 157 -1.78 11.29 19.29
CA LYS A 157 -2.51 11.70 20.51
C LYS A 157 -1.80 11.35 21.84
N ILE A 158 -0.63 10.72 21.79
CA ILE A 158 0.14 10.29 22.97
C ILE A 158 1.18 11.39 23.31
N PRO A 159 1.44 11.70 24.61
CA PRO A 159 2.40 12.73 25.01
C PRO A 159 3.79 12.50 24.40
N ALA A 160 4.41 13.57 23.90
CA ALA A 160 5.66 13.57 23.11
C ALA A 160 6.86 12.85 23.76
N ASP A 161 6.86 12.68 25.09
CA ASP A 161 7.95 12.01 25.82
C ASP A 161 8.02 10.50 25.54
N TRP A 162 6.90 9.86 25.19
CA TRP A 162 6.87 8.42 24.87
C TRP A 162 7.40 8.11 23.46
N GLN A 163 7.40 9.08 22.55
CA GLN A 163 7.96 8.89 21.21
C GLN A 163 9.50 8.75 21.22
N LYS A 164 10.19 9.34 22.22
CA LYS A 164 11.66 9.36 22.25
C LYS A 164 12.29 8.00 22.58
N LEU A 165 11.58 7.08 23.23
CA LEU A 165 12.13 5.77 23.62
C LEU A 165 12.21 4.77 22.46
N GLU A 166 11.37 4.87 21.43
CA GLU A 166 11.34 3.90 20.32
C GLU A 166 12.30 4.23 19.17
N LEU A 167 12.75 5.48 19.05
CA LEU A 167 13.70 5.90 18.02
C LEU A 167 15.09 5.23 18.17
N PHE A 168 15.45 4.79 19.39
CA PHE A 168 16.80 4.31 19.68
C PHE A 168 17.05 2.84 19.24
N SER A 169 16.01 1.99 19.21
CA SER A 169 16.15 0.59 18.74
C SER A 169 15.95 0.45 17.23
N LEU A 170 15.11 1.31 16.64
CA LEU A 170 14.81 1.30 15.21
C LEU A 170 15.96 1.83 14.34
N GLY A 171 16.86 2.66 14.89
CA GLY A 171 17.92 3.32 14.13
C GLY A 171 18.94 2.37 13.47
N ARG A 172 19.13 1.16 14.01
CA ARG A 172 20.01 0.14 13.37
C ARG A 172 19.29 -0.66 12.28
N PHE A 173 18.01 -0.97 12.49
CA PHE A 173 17.20 -1.72 11.52
C PHE A 173 16.80 -0.83 10.33
N ALA A 174 16.41 0.41 10.59
CA ALA A 174 16.10 1.40 9.56
C ALA A 174 17.31 1.70 8.67
N LYS A 175 18.53 1.80 9.23
CA LYS A 175 19.76 1.96 8.45
C LYS A 175 20.02 0.80 7.49
N GLY A 176 19.80 -0.44 7.95
CA GLY A 176 19.93 -1.63 7.11
C GLY A 176 18.89 -1.66 5.97
N ILE A 177 17.65 -1.27 6.27
CA ILE A 177 16.59 -1.23 5.27
C ILE A 177 16.78 -0.08 4.27
N THR A 178 17.15 1.12 4.72
CA THR A 178 17.48 2.22 3.81
C THR A 178 18.65 1.86 2.91
N ALA A 179 19.65 1.15 3.43
CA ALA A 179 20.77 0.65 2.62
C ALA A 179 20.29 -0.40 1.60
N GLY A 180 19.38 -1.29 1.97
CA GLY A 180 18.78 -2.28 1.05
C GLY A 180 17.96 -1.64 -0.07
N VAL A 181 17.12 -0.64 0.26
CA VAL A 181 16.32 0.11 -0.74
C VAL A 181 17.23 0.94 -1.65
N LEU A 182 18.24 1.63 -1.09
CA LEU A 182 19.23 2.33 -1.90
C LEU A 182 19.96 1.37 -2.81
N PHE A 183 20.39 0.21 -2.31
CA PHE A 183 21.08 -0.79 -3.10
C PHE A 183 20.20 -1.33 -4.24
N ALA A 184 18.91 -1.61 -3.96
CA ALA A 184 17.97 -2.04 -4.98
C ALA A 184 17.75 -0.96 -6.05
N LEU A 185 17.60 0.31 -5.66
CA LEU A 185 17.48 1.43 -6.59
C LEU A 185 18.76 1.63 -7.41
N LEU A 186 19.94 1.53 -6.79
CA LEU A 186 21.23 1.70 -7.45
C LEU A 186 21.49 0.55 -8.43
N ALA A 187 21.15 -0.68 -8.05
CA ALA A 187 21.17 -1.83 -8.94
C ALA A 187 20.23 -1.62 -10.13
N LEU A 188 19.03 -1.09 -9.91
CA LEU A 188 18.06 -0.79 -10.96
C LEU A 188 18.54 0.31 -11.92
N ILE A 189 19.22 1.35 -11.41
CA ILE A 189 19.84 2.42 -12.22
C ILE A 189 21.02 1.88 -13.04
N VAL A 190 21.94 1.14 -12.42
CA VAL A 190 23.10 0.53 -13.09
C VAL A 190 22.64 -0.42 -14.19
N PHE A 191 21.58 -1.16 -13.91
CA PHE A 191 20.99 -2.10 -14.85
C PHE A 191 20.29 -1.42 -16.02
N ALA A 192 19.51 -0.36 -15.76
CA ALA A 192 18.92 0.46 -16.82
C ALA A 192 19.99 1.12 -17.70
N ALA A 193 21.10 1.57 -17.11
CA ALA A 193 22.24 2.12 -17.84
C ALA A 193 22.97 1.05 -18.68
N TYR A 194 22.98 -0.21 -18.23
CA TYR A 194 23.56 -1.32 -18.98
C TYR A 194 22.70 -1.68 -20.21
N ASP A 195 21.37 -1.81 -20.05
CA ASP A 195 20.45 -2.11 -21.16
C ASP A 195 20.48 -1.03 -22.25
N LEU A 196 20.60 0.25 -21.86
CA LEU A 196 20.76 1.38 -22.78
C LEU A 196 22.07 1.35 -23.58
N ARG A 197 23.10 0.66 -23.08
CA ARG A 197 24.42 0.59 -23.73
C ARG A 197 24.53 -0.59 -24.71
N THR A 198 23.71 -1.63 -24.53
CA THR A 198 23.72 -2.84 -25.35
C THR A 198 22.78 -2.81 -26.55
N ARG A 199 22.02 -1.72 -26.73
CA ARG A 199 21.22 -1.44 -27.93
C ARG A 199 21.92 -0.41 -28.81
#